data_AF-A0A382N1V6-F1
#
_entry.id   AF-A0A382N1V6-F1
#
_cell.length_a   1.000
_cell.length_b   1.000
_cell.length_c   1.000
_cell.angle_alpha   90.00
_cell.angle_beta   90.00
_cell.angle_gamma   90.00
#
_symmetry.space_group_name_H-M   'P 1'
#
loop_
_entity.id
_entity.type
_entity.pdbx_description
1 polymer ?
#
loop_
_entity_poly.entity_id
_entity_poly.type
_entity_poly.pdbx_seq_one_letter_code
_entity_poly.pdbx_strand_id
1 'polypeptide(L)'
;MAQKRKGIAKPRHQPFLQEYNFEITVVVLLALGIFLLVEDMEIKHYLYIFIKAIFFAIGKVIKWLRDGTIFVVKQFEVSDLVGISLILLAVILIANRWRERMIERFSQLNNCPECGGHIHRIRRNLKQKVLSVVYFVNVKHYHCKSCSYKGIKLVKR
;
A
#
# COMPACT_ATOMS: atom_id res chain seq x y z
N MET A 1 8.89 56.60 3.30
CA MET A 1 7.88 55.60 2.85
C MET A 1 7.82 54.48 3.88
N ALA A 2 6.67 54.25 4.52
CA ALA A 2 6.52 53.20 5.52
C ALA A 2 6.47 51.82 4.84
N GLN A 3 7.43 50.95 5.17
CA GLN A 3 7.53 49.60 4.61
C GLN A 3 6.38 48.73 5.18
N LYS A 4 5.40 48.44 4.34
CA LYS A 4 4.24 47.60 4.68
C LYS A 4 4.75 46.17 4.97
N ARG A 5 4.70 45.74 6.24
CA ARG A 5 5.12 44.39 6.65
C ARG A 5 4.25 43.35 5.92
N LYS A 6 4.87 42.41 5.21
CA LYS A 6 4.18 41.27 4.60
C LYS A 6 3.58 40.41 5.72
N GLY A 7 2.26 40.31 5.77
CA GLY A 7 1.57 39.43 6.70
C GLY A 7 1.96 37.98 6.42
N ILE A 8 2.47 37.29 7.44
CA ILE A 8 2.76 35.86 7.35
C ILE A 8 1.41 35.15 7.26
N ALA A 9 1.14 34.51 6.12
CA ALA A 9 -0.07 33.71 5.95
C ALA A 9 -0.07 32.60 7.03
N LYS A 10 -1.08 32.60 7.92
CA LYS A 10 -1.26 31.52 8.88
C LYS A 10 -1.43 30.20 8.11
N PRO A 11 -0.71 29.13 8.48
CA PRO A 11 -0.92 27.83 7.85
C PRO A 11 -2.36 27.40 8.11
N ARG A 12 -3.14 27.21 7.03
CA ARG A 12 -4.48 26.63 7.11
C ARG A 12 -4.33 25.23 7.73
N HIS A 13 -4.78 25.05 8.96
CA HIS A 13 -4.93 23.71 9.54
C HIS A 13 -5.90 22.94 8.64
N GLN A 14 -5.41 21.85 8.06
CA GLN A 14 -6.27 20.94 7.32
C GLN A 14 -7.23 20.27 8.33
N PRO A 15 -8.48 20.03 7.95
CA PRO A 15 -9.43 19.35 8.83
C PRO A 15 -8.89 17.94 9.17
N PHE A 16 -9.04 17.54 10.43
CA PHE A 16 -8.51 16.27 10.98
C PHE A 16 -8.84 15.04 10.11
N LEU A 17 -10.04 15.00 9.53
CA LEU A 17 -10.44 13.91 8.62
C LEU A 17 -9.52 13.78 7.41
N GLN A 18 -9.02 14.90 6.87
CA GLN A 18 -8.18 14.90 5.67
C GLN A 18 -6.78 14.32 5.93
N GLU A 19 -6.26 14.48 7.15
CA GLU A 19 -4.96 13.96 7.58
C GLU A 19 -5.00 12.44 7.83
N TYR A 20 -6.11 11.94 8.38
CA TYR A 20 -6.29 10.52 8.76
C TYR A 20 -7.14 9.71 7.78
N ASN A 21 -7.49 10.26 6.61
CA ASN A 21 -8.36 9.60 5.61
C ASN A 21 -7.94 8.17 5.27
N PHE A 22 -6.64 7.92 5.13
CA PHE A 22 -6.12 6.59 4.81
C PHE A 22 -6.24 5.63 5.99
N GLU A 23 -5.93 6.08 7.21
CA GLU A 23 -6.09 5.28 8.43
C GLU A 23 -7.55 4.87 8.59
N ILE A 24 -8.48 5.81 8.40
CA ILE A 24 -9.92 5.56 8.41
C ILE A 24 -10.31 4.54 7.33
N THR A 25 -9.83 4.72 6.09
CA THR A 25 -10.12 3.81 4.97
C THR A 25 -9.66 2.38 5.28
N VAL A 26 -8.44 2.21 5.81
CA VAL A 26 -7.89 0.90 6.16
C VAL A 26 -8.70 0.25 7.29
N VAL A 27 -9.07 1.00 8.33
CA VAL A 27 -9.89 0.50 9.43
C VAL A 27 -11.26 0.05 8.93
N VAL A 28 -11.90 0.83 8.06
CA VAL A 28 -13.18 0.47 7.45
C VAL A 28 -13.07 -0.80 6.60
N LEU A 29 -12.03 -0.91 5.77
CA LEU A 29 -11.80 -2.10 4.93
C LEU A 29 -11.57 -3.36 5.76
N LEU A 30 -10.76 -3.26 6.83
CA LEU A 30 -10.52 -4.39 7.73
C LEU A 30 -11.78 -4.77 8.51
N ALA A 31 -12.52 -3.78 9.04
CA ALA A 31 -13.76 -4.02 9.76
C ALA A 31 -14.80 -4.70 8.85
N LEU A 32 -15.01 -4.20 7.62
CA LEU A 32 -15.91 -4.83 6.64
C LEU A 32 -15.45 -6.22 6.24
N GLY A 33 -14.15 -6.41 6.00
CA GLY A 33 -13.60 -7.71 5.63
C GLY A 33 -13.75 -8.76 6.73
N ILE A 34 -13.48 -8.39 7.98
CA ILE A 34 -13.67 -9.28 9.16
C ILE A 34 -15.16 -9.54 9.39
N PHE A 35 -15.99 -8.50 9.32
CA PHE A 35 -17.44 -8.63 9.47
C PHE A 35 -18.04 -9.64 8.50
N LEU A 36 -17.65 -9.58 7.22
CA LEU A 36 -18.10 -10.53 6.19
C LEU A 36 -17.64 -11.98 6.42
N LEU A 37 -16.58 -12.20 7.22
CA LEU A 37 -16.07 -13.53 7.57
C LEU A 37 -16.65 -14.08 8.88
N VAL A 38 -17.09 -13.20 9.79
CA VAL A 38 -17.57 -13.57 11.12
C VAL A 38 -19.08 -13.76 11.14
N GLU A 39 -19.81 -13.06 10.29
CA GLU A 39 -21.26 -13.11 10.29
C GLU A 39 -21.77 -14.23 9.36
N ASP A 40 -22.34 -15.28 9.95
CA ASP A 40 -23.08 -16.34 9.26
C ASP A 40 -24.37 -15.75 8.65
N MET A 41 -24.24 -15.11 7.50
CA MET A 41 -25.32 -14.30 6.94
C MET A 41 -26.41 -15.15 6.26
N GLU A 42 -27.53 -15.38 6.96
CA GLU A 42 -28.83 -15.81 6.40
C GLU A 42 -29.39 -14.81 5.33
N ILE A 43 -28.78 -13.62 5.20
CA ILE A 43 -29.16 -12.55 4.26
C ILE A 43 -28.70 -12.83 2.80
N LYS A 44 -28.14 -14.02 2.54
CA LYS A 44 -27.50 -14.37 1.25
C LYS A 44 -28.46 -14.53 0.07
N HIS A 45 -29.73 -14.90 0.26
CA HIS A 45 -30.56 -15.30 -0.89
C HIS A 45 -30.81 -14.14 -1.88
N TYR A 46 -31.10 -12.93 -1.40
CA TYR A 46 -31.47 -11.80 -2.28
C TYR A 46 -30.28 -11.12 -2.95
N LEU A 47 -29.17 -10.90 -2.23
CA LEU A 47 -27.94 -10.36 -2.81
C LEU A 47 -27.28 -11.36 -3.78
N TYR A 48 -27.33 -12.66 -3.47
CA TYR A 48 -26.85 -13.69 -4.37
C TYR A 48 -27.64 -13.72 -5.67
N ILE A 49 -28.98 -13.59 -5.65
CA ILE A 49 -29.80 -13.49 -6.87
C ILE A 49 -29.41 -12.28 -7.71
N PHE A 50 -29.22 -11.13 -7.09
CA PHE A 50 -28.88 -9.89 -7.79
C PHE A 50 -27.50 -9.98 -8.46
N ILE A 51 -26.50 -10.50 -7.73
CA ILE A 51 -25.16 -10.74 -8.26
C ILE A 51 -25.20 -11.84 -9.33
N LYS A 52 -25.92 -12.95 -9.12
CA LYS A 52 -26.08 -14.00 -10.13
C LYS A 52 -26.71 -13.46 -11.41
N ALA A 53 -27.68 -12.54 -11.34
CA ALA A 53 -28.31 -11.95 -12.52
C ALA A 53 -27.30 -11.14 -13.36
N ILE A 54 -26.44 -10.36 -12.69
CA ILE A 54 -25.35 -9.62 -13.33
C ILE A 54 -24.30 -10.58 -13.90
N PHE A 55 -23.91 -11.61 -13.15
CA PHE A 55 -22.96 -12.63 -13.62
C PHE A 55 -23.54 -13.56 -14.70
N PHE A 56 -24.85 -13.80 -14.76
CA PHE A 56 -25.51 -14.58 -15.82
C PHE A 56 -25.56 -13.80 -17.13
N ALA A 57 -25.65 -12.47 -17.07
CA ALA A 57 -25.51 -11.62 -18.25
C ALA A 57 -24.10 -11.75 -18.89
N ILE A 58 -23.08 -11.99 -18.05
CA ILE A 58 -21.70 -12.30 -18.47
C ILE A 58 -21.53 -13.81 -18.80
N GLY A 59 -22.38 -14.67 -18.24
CA GLY A 59 -22.33 -16.14 -18.28
C GLY A 59 -22.55 -16.80 -19.66
N LYS A 60 -22.87 -16.04 -20.71
CA LYS A 60 -22.82 -16.58 -22.09
C LYS A 60 -21.38 -16.88 -22.54
N VAL A 61 -20.36 -16.29 -21.90
CA VAL A 61 -18.94 -16.52 -22.21
C VAL A 61 -18.36 -17.70 -21.42
N ILE A 62 -18.94 -18.02 -20.25
CA ILE A 62 -18.36 -18.97 -19.27
C ILE A 62 -18.80 -20.43 -19.50
N LYS A 63 -19.76 -20.69 -20.40
CA LYS A 63 -20.20 -22.07 -20.71
C LYS A 63 -19.07 -22.99 -21.20
N TRP A 64 -17.91 -22.46 -21.58
CA TRP A 64 -16.76 -23.22 -22.05
C TRP A 64 -15.74 -23.62 -20.95
N LEU A 65 -15.80 -23.01 -19.77
CA LEU A 65 -14.84 -23.21 -18.66
C LEU A 65 -15.35 -24.16 -17.56
N ARG A 66 -16.53 -24.75 -17.75
CA ARG A 66 -17.41 -25.23 -16.68
C ARG A 66 -17.12 -26.63 -16.13
N ASP A 67 -16.20 -27.42 -16.69
CA ASP A 67 -16.05 -28.81 -16.23
C ASP A 67 -14.95 -29.05 -15.18
N GLY A 68 -14.17 -28.03 -14.79
CA GLY A 68 -13.07 -28.19 -13.80
C GLY A 68 -13.26 -27.56 -12.42
N THR A 69 -14.14 -26.57 -12.27
CA THR A 69 -14.12 -25.64 -11.10
C THR A 69 -15.25 -25.85 -10.09
N ILE A 70 -16.22 -26.72 -10.38
CA ILE A 70 -17.46 -26.84 -9.59
C ILE A 70 -17.24 -27.52 -8.22
N PHE A 71 -16.13 -28.24 -8.01
CA PHE A 71 -15.92 -28.99 -6.76
C PHE A 71 -15.30 -28.18 -5.61
N VAL A 72 -14.50 -27.15 -5.91
CA VAL A 72 -13.80 -26.36 -4.86
C VAL A 72 -14.67 -25.22 -4.31
N VAL A 73 -15.62 -24.72 -5.08
CA VAL A 73 -16.47 -23.56 -4.73
C VAL A 73 -17.68 -23.94 -3.85
N LYS A 74 -17.89 -25.23 -3.53
CA LYS A 74 -19.03 -25.67 -2.72
C LYS A 74 -18.88 -25.47 -1.21
N GLN A 75 -17.67 -25.20 -0.71
CA GLN A 75 -17.44 -24.96 0.73
C GLN A 75 -17.12 -23.51 1.09
N PHE A 76 -16.73 -22.67 0.13
CA PHE A 76 -16.50 -21.25 0.36
C PHE A 76 -17.69 -20.44 -0.12
N GLU A 77 -18.29 -19.69 0.79
CA GLU A 77 -19.36 -18.79 0.41
C GLU A 77 -18.79 -17.58 -0.33
N VAL A 78 -19.57 -16.99 -1.23
CA VAL A 78 -19.12 -15.82 -2.01
C VAL A 78 -18.72 -14.66 -1.08
N SER A 79 -19.38 -14.55 0.09
CA SER A 79 -19.06 -13.57 1.12
C SER A 79 -17.64 -13.72 1.68
N ASP A 80 -17.17 -14.95 1.91
CA ASP A 80 -15.82 -15.19 2.44
C ASP A 80 -14.76 -14.74 1.47
N LEU A 81 -14.97 -15.02 0.19
CA LEU A 81 -14.08 -14.57 -0.88
C LEU A 81 -14.01 -13.04 -0.93
N VAL A 82 -15.16 -12.36 -0.79
CA VAL A 82 -15.21 -10.89 -0.72
C VAL A 82 -14.51 -10.39 0.54
N GLY A 83 -14.74 -10.99 1.71
CA GLY A 83 -14.09 -10.61 2.97
C GLY A 83 -12.57 -10.70 2.90
N ILE A 84 -12.04 -11.83 2.40
CA ILE A 84 -10.61 -12.05 2.18
C ILE A 84 -10.05 -11.00 1.20
N SER A 85 -10.78 -10.69 0.14
CA SER A 85 -10.35 -9.69 -0.86
C SER A 85 -10.21 -8.29 -0.25
N LEU A 86 -11.13 -7.88 0.63
CA LEU A 86 -11.08 -6.58 1.31
C LEU A 86 -9.91 -6.49 2.28
N ILE A 87 -9.64 -7.56 3.03
CA ILE A 87 -8.48 -7.65 3.94
C ILE A 87 -7.18 -7.56 3.13
N LEU A 88 -7.06 -8.30 2.03
CA LEU A 88 -5.89 -8.25 1.16
C LEU A 88 -5.67 -6.84 0.60
N LEU A 89 -6.73 -6.17 0.16
CA LEU A 89 -6.65 -4.78 -0.31
C LEU A 89 -6.15 -3.84 0.81
N ALA A 90 -6.66 -3.97 2.03
CA ALA A 90 -6.21 -3.17 3.17
C ALA A 90 -4.71 -3.38 3.44
N VAL A 91 -4.24 -4.63 3.42
CA VAL A 91 -2.81 -4.95 3.61
C VAL A 91 -1.95 -4.33 2.50
N ILE A 92 -2.38 -4.37 1.24
CA ILE A 92 -1.67 -3.75 0.12
C ILE A 92 -1.58 -2.23 0.31
N LEU A 93 -2.67 -1.58 0.73
CA LEU A 93 -2.68 -0.14 1.02
C LEU A 93 -1.69 0.21 2.13
N ILE A 94 -1.68 -0.53 3.24
CA ILE A 94 -0.72 -0.37 4.34
C ILE A 94 0.71 -0.51 3.84
N ALA A 95 1.00 -1.56 3.07
CA ALA A 95 2.33 -1.82 2.53
C ALA A 95 2.80 -0.68 1.62
N ASN A 96 1.91 -0.16 0.76
CA ASN A 96 2.21 0.98 -0.11
C ASN A 96 2.51 2.25 0.68
N ARG A 97 1.69 2.57 1.70
CA ARG A 97 1.94 3.74 2.54
C ARG A 97 3.25 3.62 3.33
N TRP A 98 3.56 2.43 3.84
CA TRP A 98 4.85 2.20 4.49
C TRP A 98 6.00 2.39 3.49
N ARG A 99 5.89 1.80 2.29
CA ARG A 99 6.89 1.97 1.22
C ARG A 99 7.16 3.45 0.93
N GLU A 100 6.13 4.27 0.81
CA GLU A 100 6.25 5.72 0.58
C GLU A 100 6.99 6.42 1.71
N ARG A 101 6.59 6.19 2.97
CA ARG A 101 7.28 6.74 4.15
C ARG A 101 8.75 6.33 4.21
N MET A 102 9.08 5.10 3.84
CA MET A 102 10.48 4.65 3.77
C MET A 102 11.26 5.38 2.69
N ILE A 103 10.71 5.52 1.48
CA ILE A 103 11.38 6.23 0.38
C ILE A 103 11.66 7.67 0.79
N GLU A 104 10.69 8.36 1.37
CA GLU A 104 10.83 9.75 1.79
C GLU A 104 11.94 9.91 2.83
N ARG A 105 11.93 9.08 3.88
CA ARG A 105 12.93 9.10 4.96
C ARG A 105 14.36 8.87 4.46
N PHE A 106 14.53 8.01 3.46
CA PHE A 106 15.85 7.66 2.91
C PHE A 106 16.11 8.28 1.53
N SER A 107 15.41 9.36 1.15
CA SER A 107 15.56 9.98 -0.17
C SER A 107 16.77 10.93 -0.26
N GLN A 108 17.16 11.53 0.86
CA GLN A 108 18.16 12.59 0.92
C GLN A 108 19.52 12.04 1.37
N LEU A 109 20.41 11.82 0.40
CA LEU A 109 21.80 11.46 0.64
C LEU A 109 22.63 11.94 -0.54
N ASN A 110 22.97 13.24 -0.54
CA ASN A 110 23.78 13.86 -1.59
C ASN A 110 25.23 14.05 -1.12
N ASN A 111 25.42 14.48 0.13
CA ASN A 111 26.71 14.63 0.80
C ASN A 111 26.75 13.76 2.05
N CYS A 112 27.95 13.53 2.59
CA CYS A 112 28.08 12.82 3.85
C CYS A 112 27.46 13.63 5.00
N PRO A 113 26.55 13.06 5.80
CA PRO A 113 25.93 13.77 6.91
C PRO A 113 26.89 14.06 8.06
N GLU A 114 28.00 13.31 8.16
CA GLU A 114 28.97 13.47 9.26
C GLU A 114 30.04 14.51 8.97
N CYS A 115 30.64 14.47 7.77
CA CYS A 115 31.79 15.32 7.42
C CYS A 115 31.52 16.27 6.25
N GLY A 116 30.33 16.26 5.64
CA GLY A 116 30.01 17.05 4.45
C GLY A 116 30.73 16.61 3.16
N GLY A 117 31.65 15.64 3.26
CA GLY A 117 32.46 15.17 2.14
C GLY A 117 31.69 14.40 1.07
N HIS A 118 32.34 14.18 -0.07
CA HIS A 118 31.76 13.44 -1.20
C HIS A 118 31.57 11.95 -0.87
N ILE A 119 30.40 11.43 -1.25
CA ILE A 119 30.05 10.02 -1.14
C ILE A 119 30.08 9.36 -2.52
N HIS A 120 30.55 8.11 -2.58
CA HIS A 120 30.57 7.32 -3.80
C HIS A 120 29.71 6.07 -3.64
N ARG A 121 29.19 5.57 -4.75
CA ARG A 121 28.31 4.39 -4.76
C ARG A 121 29.14 3.11 -4.60
N ILE A 122 28.68 2.22 -3.74
CA ILE A 122 29.27 0.90 -3.51
C ILE A 122 28.26 -0.23 -3.79
N ARG A 123 28.76 -1.47 -3.83
CA ARG A 123 27.92 -2.65 -4.06
C ARG A 123 26.89 -2.84 -2.95
N ARG A 124 25.69 -3.26 -3.34
CA ARG A 124 24.60 -3.59 -2.42
C ARG A 124 24.88 -4.89 -1.68
N ASN A 125 24.59 -4.90 -0.38
CA ASN A 125 24.57 -6.11 0.43
C ASN A 125 23.37 -7.00 0.09
N LEU A 126 23.42 -8.29 0.44
CA LEU A 126 22.32 -9.23 0.23
C LEU A 126 21.01 -8.73 0.86
N LYS A 127 21.06 -8.25 2.10
CA LYS A 127 19.91 -7.66 2.80
C LYS A 127 19.29 -6.48 2.03
N GLN A 128 20.12 -5.62 1.43
CA GLN A 128 19.67 -4.49 0.61
C GLN A 128 19.09 -4.93 -0.74
N LYS A 129 19.57 -6.04 -1.31
CA LYS A 129 18.99 -6.63 -2.52
C LYS A 129 17.60 -7.22 -2.24
N VAL A 130 17.45 -7.97 -1.15
CA VAL A 130 16.15 -8.51 -0.72
C VAL A 130 15.16 -7.37 -0.49
N LEU A 131 15.57 -6.32 0.22
CA LEU A 131 14.73 -5.13 0.45
C LEU A 131 14.26 -4.49 -0.87
N SER A 132 15.15 -4.43 -1.86
CA SER A 132 14.85 -3.87 -3.18
C SER A 132 13.75 -4.65 -3.91
N VAL A 133 13.75 -5.98 -3.78
CA VAL A 133 12.76 -6.86 -4.40
C VAL A 133 11.44 -6.82 -3.64
N VAL A 134 11.47 -7.03 -2.33
CA VAL A 134 10.25 -7.13 -1.48
C VAL A 134 9.41 -5.85 -1.56
N TYR A 135 10.04 -4.69 -1.45
CA TYR A 135 9.32 -3.41 -1.48
C TYR A 135 9.28 -2.76 -2.86
N PHE A 136 9.75 -3.43 -3.91
CA PHE A 136 9.85 -2.87 -5.26
C PHE A 136 10.51 -1.47 -5.29
N VAL A 137 11.61 -1.29 -4.55
CA VAL A 137 12.33 0.00 -4.45
C VAL A 137 13.76 -0.12 -4.97
N ASN A 138 14.28 0.96 -5.52
CA ASN A 138 15.68 1.06 -5.92
C ASN A 138 16.53 1.46 -4.70
N VAL A 139 17.30 0.51 -4.17
CA VAL A 139 18.26 0.76 -3.08
C VAL A 139 19.60 1.17 -3.68
N LYS A 140 20.11 2.35 -3.31
CA LYS A 140 21.46 2.81 -3.62
C LYS A 140 22.29 2.79 -2.33
N HIS A 141 23.50 2.25 -2.38
CA HIS A 141 24.40 2.12 -1.24
C HIS A 141 25.61 3.02 -1.46
N TYR A 142 25.96 3.83 -0.47
CA TYR A 142 26.99 4.84 -0.55
C TYR A 142 28.01 4.71 0.57
N HIS A 143 29.24 5.13 0.29
CA HIS A 143 30.36 5.17 1.23
C HIS A 143 31.08 6.52 1.15
N CYS A 144 31.46 7.08 2.29
CA CYS A 144 32.31 8.27 2.37
C CYS A 144 33.77 7.85 2.56
N LYS A 145 34.69 8.40 1.75
CA LYS A 145 36.13 8.11 1.92
C LYS A 145 36.74 8.85 3.11
N SER A 146 36.22 10.02 3.47
CA SER A 146 36.80 10.89 4.49
C SER A 146 36.52 10.45 5.93
N CYS A 147 35.33 9.90 6.20
CA CYS A 147 34.96 9.44 7.55
C CYS A 147 34.49 7.97 7.61
N SER A 148 34.61 7.20 6.51
CA SER A 148 34.17 5.80 6.41
C SER A 148 32.66 5.55 6.63
N TYR A 149 31.85 6.61 6.65
CA TYR A 149 30.38 6.51 6.75
C TYR A 149 29.79 5.64 5.62
N LYS A 150 28.81 4.79 5.97
CA LYS A 150 28.02 4.00 5.02
C LYS A 150 26.55 4.33 5.17
N GLY A 151 25.91 4.69 4.06
CA GLY A 151 24.51 5.09 4.04
C GLY A 151 23.75 4.48 2.86
N ILE A 152 22.42 4.43 2.98
CA ILE A 152 21.54 3.97 1.91
C ILE A 152 20.63 5.11 1.46
N LYS A 153 20.30 5.11 0.16
CA LYS A 153 19.30 5.97 -0.43
C LYS A 153 18.25 5.11 -1.13
N LEU A 154 16.99 5.32 -0.77
CA LEU A 154 15.86 4.67 -1.41
C LEU A 154 15.29 5.58 -2.49
N VAL A 155 15.00 4.99 -3.65
CA VAL A 155 14.41 5.70 -4.79
C VAL A 155 13.23 4.87 -5.29
N LYS A 156 12.17 5.54 -5.73
CA LYS A 156 11.05 4.90 -6.41
C LYS A 156 11.58 4.14 -7.65
N ARG A 157 11.05 2.95 -7.89
CA ARG A 157 11.41 2.15 -9.06
C ARG A 157 10.64 2.63 -10.27
#